data_AF-A0AAV5XQK4-F1
#
_entry.id   AF-A0AAV5XQK4-F1
#
_cell.length_a   1.000
_cell.length_b   1.000
_cell.length_c   1.000
_cell.angle_alpha   90.00
_cell.angle_beta   90.00
_cell.angle_gamma   90.00
#
_symmetry.space_group_name_H-M   'P 1'
#
loop_
_entity.id
_entity.type
_entity.pdbx_description
1 polymer ?
#
loop_
_entity_poly.entity_id
_entity_poly.type
_entity_poly.pdbx_seq_one_letter_code
_entity_poly.pdbx_strand_id
1 'polypeptide(L)' 'MKPKIPWLPAEVQPGQETDTCPHCGAKKMIPWTLRRDPKRVTLLRTWVCTACQVTEEREEAE' A
#
# COMPACT_ATOMS: atom_id res chain seq x y z
N MET A 1 9.75 18.75 1.95
CA MET A 1 8.87 17.55 1.92
C MET A 1 8.16 17.53 0.58
N LYS A 2 8.06 16.38 -0.10
CA LYS A 2 7.27 16.28 -1.35
C LYS A 2 5.78 16.49 -1.01
N PRO A 3 5.02 17.23 -1.84
CA PRO A 3 3.59 17.36 -1.63
C PRO A 3 2.93 15.98 -1.72
N LYS A 4 1.95 15.74 -0.86
CA LYS A 4 1.19 14.49 -0.87
C LYS A 4 0.26 14.43 -2.07
N ILE A 5 0.14 13.24 -2.65
CA ILE A 5 -0.79 12.91 -3.73
C ILE A 5 -2.20 12.82 -3.12
N PRO A 6 -3.17 13.66 -3.57
CA PRO A 6 -4.46 13.80 -2.88
C PRO A 6 -5.33 12.55 -2.83
N TRP A 7 -5.25 11.69 -3.85
CA TRP A 7 -6.08 10.49 -3.97
C TRP A 7 -5.43 9.23 -3.35
N LEU A 8 -4.19 9.34 -2.87
CA LEU A 8 -3.55 8.26 -2.14
C LEU A 8 -3.82 8.40 -0.64
N PRO A 9 -3.97 7.29 0.10
CA PRO A 9 -4.06 7.33 1.54
C PRO A 9 -2.92 8.13 2.17
N ALA A 10 -3.29 9.04 3.07
CA ALA A 10 -2.36 9.92 3.77
C ALA A 10 -2.29 9.65 5.27
N GLU A 11 -3.19 8.80 5.79
CA GLU A 11 -3.35 8.48 7.20
C GLU A 11 -3.72 6.99 7.37
N VAL A 12 -3.32 6.41 8.50
CA VAL A 12 -3.65 5.03 8.88
C VAL A 12 -4.92 5.07 9.72
N GLN A 13 -5.93 4.30 9.35
CA GLN A 13 -7.17 4.20 10.13
C GLN A 13 -6.97 3.31 11.37
N PRO A 14 -7.67 3.56 12.49
CA PRO A 14 -7.60 2.71 13.67
C PRO A 14 -7.96 1.26 13.34
N GLY A 15 -7.14 0.31 13.80
CA GLY A 15 -7.34 -1.12 13.54
C GLY A 15 -6.93 -1.60 12.14
N GLN A 16 -6.43 -0.71 11.28
CA GLN A 16 -5.92 -1.09 9.97
C GLN A 16 -4.60 -1.84 10.09
N GLU A 17 -4.45 -2.89 9.27
CA GLU A 17 -3.19 -3.60 9.14
C GLU A 17 -2.08 -2.64 8.68
N THR A 18 -0.93 -2.70 9.35
CA THR A 18 0.24 -1.87 9.03
C THR A 18 1.51 -2.69 8.98
N ASP A 19 2.33 -2.39 7.98
CA ASP A 19 3.64 -2.97 7.76
C ASP A 19 4.72 -1.88 7.70
N THR A 20 5.99 -2.29 7.73
CA THR A 20 7.13 -1.38 7.63
C THR A 20 7.39 -1.01 6.17
N CYS A 21 7.41 0.29 5.87
CA CYS A 21 7.74 0.77 4.53
C CYS A 21 9.24 0.54 4.24
N PRO A 22 9.61 -0.20 3.17
CA PRO A 22 11.01 -0.46 2.85
C PRO A 22 11.76 0.79 2.35
N HIS A 23 11.02 1.83 1.93
CA HIS A 23 11.62 3.07 1.42
C HIS A 23 11.93 4.10 2.50
N CYS A 24 11.09 4.21 3.55
CA CYS A 24 11.26 5.24 4.58
C CYS A 24 11.33 4.70 6.01
N GLY A 25 11.19 3.39 6.22
CA GLY A 25 11.26 2.73 7.53
C GLY A 25 10.06 2.96 8.45
N ALA A 26 9.05 3.75 8.03
CA ALA A 26 7.87 3.99 8.85
C ALA A 26 6.93 2.78 8.85
N LYS A 27 6.42 2.38 10.03
CA LYS A 27 5.36 1.38 10.19
C LYS A 27 3.98 1.97 9.84
N LYS A 28 3.85 2.39 8.58
CA LYS A 28 2.72 3.14 8.01
C LYS A 28 2.39 2.67 6.58
N MET A 29 2.87 1.49 6.20
CA MET A 29 2.54 0.83 4.94
C MET A 29 1.22 0.09 5.14
N ILE A 30 0.18 0.40 4.37
CA ILE A 30 -1.16 -0.18 4.53
C ILE A 30 -1.63 -0.85 3.24
N PRO A 31 -2.44 -1.92 3.29
CA PRO A 31 -3.10 -2.44 2.11
C PRO A 31 -4.14 -1.42 1.62
N TRP A 32 -4.24 -1.23 0.30
CA TRP A 32 -5.11 -0.23 -0.30
C TRP A 32 -6.09 -0.82 -1.32
N THR A 33 -5.59 -1.39 -2.41
CA THR A 33 -6.44 -1.96 -3.47
C THR A 33 -6.07 -3.41 -3.73
N LEU A 34 -7.07 -4.22 -4.04
CA LEU A 34 -6.89 -5.58 -4.54
C LEU A 34 -7.33 -5.59 -6.00
N ARG A 35 -6.46 -6.09 -6.87
CA ARG A 35 -6.80 -6.34 -8.27
C ARG A 35 -6.46 -7.77 -8.64
N ARG A 36 -7.19 -8.33 -9.59
CA ARG A 36 -6.86 -9.60 -10.21
C ARG A 36 -6.02 -9.34 -11.45
N ASP A 37 -4.87 -10.00 -11.58
CA ASP A 37 -4.07 -9.92 -12.79
C ASP A 37 -4.72 -10.76 -13.90
N PRO A 38 -5.13 -10.14 -15.03
CA PRO A 38 -5.86 -10.85 -16.08
C PRO A 38 -4.98 -11.81 -16.88
N LYS A 39 -3.64 -11.70 -16.78
CA LYS A 39 -2.70 -12.56 -17.53
C LYS A 39 -2.23 -13.76 -16.71
N ARG A 40 -2.11 -13.62 -15.40
CA ARG A 40 -1.52 -14.64 -14.52
C ARG A 40 -2.51 -15.33 -13.58
N VAL A 41 -3.76 -14.87 -13.54
CA VAL A 41 -4.79 -15.39 -12.60
C VAL A 41 -4.28 -15.33 -11.15
N THR A 42 -3.58 -14.26 -10.77
CA THR A 42 -3.12 -14.01 -9.40
C THR A 42 -3.77 -12.77 -8.84
N LEU A 43 -3.95 -12.71 -7.52
CA LEU A 43 -4.36 -11.50 -6.82
C LEU A 43 -3.14 -10.64 -6.50
N LEU A 44 -3.27 -9.35 -6.74
CA LEU A 44 -2.25 -8.35 -6.46
C LEU A 44 -2.82 -7.31 -5.51
N ARG A 45 -2.24 -7.26 -4.31
CA ARG A 45 -2.55 -6.26 -3.29
C ARG A 45 -1.58 -5.10 -3.46
N THR A 46 -2.11 -3.92 -3.75
CA THR A 46 -1.32 -2.68 -3.68
C THR A 46 -1.26 -2.23 -2.24
N TRP A 47 -0.05 -2.01 -1.75
CA TRP A 47 0.27 -1.39 -0.48
C TRP A 47 0.72 0.04 -0.69
N VAL A 48 0.40 0.92 0.26
CA VAL A 48 0.76 2.34 0.20
C VAL A 48 1.29 2.83 1.53
N CYS A 49 2.39 3.58 1.52
CA CYS A 49 2.91 4.20 2.73
C CYS A 49 2.23 5.55 2.98
N THR A 50 1.49 5.71 4.07
CA THR A 50 0.83 6.99 4.35
C THR A 50 1.79 8.13 4.71
N ALA A 51 3.06 7.79 5.02
CA ALA A 51 4.12 8.76 5.34
C ALA A 51 4.80 9.34 4.08
N CYS A 52 5.24 8.48 3.16
CA CYS A 52 6.00 8.89 1.97
C CYS A 52 5.24 8.67 0.65
N GLN A 53 4.06 8.05 0.69
CA GLN A 53 3.17 7.74 -0.43
C GLN A 53 3.82 6.97 -1.58
N VAL A 54 4.79 6.12 -1.25
CA VAL A 54 5.25 5.05 -2.15
C VAL A 54 4.21 3.93 -2.19
N THR A 55 4.09 3.28 -3.34
CA THR A 55 3.22 2.13 -3.58
C THR A 55 4.04 0.89 -3.93
N GLU A 56 3.65 -0.26 -3.40
CA GLU A 56 4.23 -1.56 -3.75
C GLU A 56 3.12 -2.55 -4.06
N GLU A 57 3.26 -3.32 -5.13
CA GLU A 57 2.34 -4.43 -5.43
C GLU A 57 2.93 -5.72 -4.85
N ARG A 58 2.10 -6.46 -4.11
CA ARG A 58 2.45 -7.75 -3.51
C ARG A 58 1.46 -8.80 -3.98
N GLU A 59 1.96 -9.98 -4.35
CA GLU A 59 1.11 -11.13 -4.64
C GLU A 59 0.39 -11.58 -3.37
N GLU A 60 -0.90 -11.87 -3.49
CA GLU A 60 -1.73 -12.36 -2.41
C GLU A 60 -2.35 -13.69 -2.84
N ALA A 61 -2.40 -14.65 -1.92
CA ALA A 61 -3.08 -15.92 -2.15
C ALA A 61 -4.60 -15.69 -2.29
N GLU A 62 -5.26 -16.51 -3.11
CA GLU A 62 -6.72 -16.51 -3.25
C GLU A 62 -7.44 -17.09 -2.02
#